data_AF-A0A820FDR1-F1
#
_entry.id   AF-A0A820FDR1-F1
#
_cell.length_a   1.000
_cell.length_b   1.000
_cell.length_c   1.000
_cell.angle_alpha   90.00
_cell.angle_beta   90.00
_cell.angle_gamma   90.00
#
_symmetry.space_group_name_H-M   'P 1'
#
loop_
_entity.id
_entity.type
_entity.pdbx_description
1 polymer ?
#
loop_
_entity_poly.entity_id
_entity_poly.type
_entity_poly.pdbx_seq_one_letter_code
_entity_poly.pdbx_strand_id
1 'polypeptide(L)' 'KTPDKQAIHISVLCTYIIKNPETSLNIETISERISDEKEVLILPFSIFEVKSVQRSSTNTVQIELEEVPDELLDNYN' A
#
# COMPACT_ATOMS: atom_id res chain seq x y z
N LYS A 1 -36.93 2.88 18.32
CA LYS A 1 -35.79 3.66 17.81
C LYS A 1 -34.53 2.87 18.11
N THR A 2 -33.96 2.21 17.10
CA THR A 2 -32.68 1.52 17.18
C THR A 2 -31.57 2.57 17.32
N PRO A 3 -30.57 2.40 18.20
CA PRO A 3 -29.46 3.33 18.27
C PRO A 3 -28.69 3.29 16.94
N ASP A 4 -28.47 4.46 16.34
CA ASP A 4 -27.61 4.61 15.17
C ASP A 4 -26.22 4.06 15.52
N LYS A 5 -25.78 3.02 14.80
CA LYS A 5 -24.40 2.56 14.85
C LYS A 5 -23.52 3.69 14.30
N GLN A 6 -22.82 4.41 15.17
CA GLN A 6 -21.79 5.36 14.74
C GLN A 6 -20.75 4.60 13.91
N ALA A 7 -20.52 5.07 12.68
CA ALA A 7 -19.46 4.56 11.83
C ALA A 7 -18.10 4.93 12.46
N ILE A 8 -17.30 3.92 12.79
CA ILE A 8 -15.92 4.14 13.26
C ILE A 8 -15.05 4.31 12.02
N HIS A 9 -14.54 5.53 11.81
CA HIS A 9 -13.57 5.82 10.77
C HIS A 9 -12.18 5.38 11.21
N ILE A 10 -11.62 4.38 10.53
CA ILE A 10 -10.24 3.91 10.75
C ILE A 10 -9.39 4.42 9.59
N SER A 11 -8.33 5.14 9.90
CA SER A 11 -7.33 5.56 8.90
C SER A 11 -6.34 4.43 8.69
N VAL A 12 -5.97 4.14 7.45
CA VAL A 12 -4.97 3.12 7.13
C VAL A 12 -3.81 3.78 6.40
N LEU A 13 -2.60 3.57 6.90
CA LEU A 13 -1.35 3.97 6.26
C LEU A 13 -0.60 2.71 5.84
N CYS A 14 -0.39 2.54 4.55
CA CYS A 14 0.41 1.45 4.01
C CYS A 14 1.80 1.95 3.63
N THR A 15 2.84 1.27 4.07
CA THR A 15 4.23 1.48 3.65
C THR A 15 4.66 0.31 2.78
N TYR A 16 4.93 0.56 1.51
CA TYR A 16 5.35 -0.45 0.54
C TYR A 16 6.87 -0.42 0.35
N ILE A 17 7.50 -1.57 0.44
CA ILE A 17 8.90 -1.79 0.08
C ILE A 17 8.90 -2.51 -1.28
N ILE A 18 9.20 -1.77 -2.34
CA ILE A 18 9.26 -2.27 -3.72
C ILE A 18 10.67 -2.82 -3.95
N LYS A 19 10.78 -4.05 -4.42
CA LYS A 19 12.05 -4.75 -4.67
C LYS A 19 12.31 -4.93 -6.16
N ASN A 20 11.27 -5.03 -6.98
CA ASN A 20 11.39 -5.12 -8.43
C ASN A 20 11.17 -3.71 -9.05
N PRO A 21 12.19 -3.09 -9.65
CA PRO A 21 12.03 -1.77 -10.27
C PRO A 21 11.09 -1.80 -11.49
N GLU A 22 10.86 -2.96 -12.12
CA GLU A 22 9.98 -3.09 -13.28
C GLU A 22 8.49 -3.07 -12.93
N THR A 23 8.14 -3.25 -11.65
CA THR A 23 6.75 -3.28 -11.18
C THR A 23 6.26 -1.93 -10.66
N SER A 24 7.05 -0.86 -10.85
CA SER A 24 6.68 0.47 -10.41
C SER A 24 7.14 1.56 -11.39
N LEU A 25 6.37 2.63 -11.47
CA LEU A 25 6.66 3.79 -12.30
C LEU A 25 6.63 5.04 -11.44
N ASN A 26 7.68 5.85 -11.49
CA ASN A 26 7.59 7.22 -11.01
C ASN A 26 6.78 8.04 -12.03
N ILE A 27 5.65 8.59 -11.58
CA ILE A 27 4.73 9.36 -12.41
C ILE A 27 4.66 10.84 -12.00
N GLU A 28 5.59 11.31 -11.17
CA GLU A 28 5.72 12.70 -10.73
C GLU A 28 5.68 13.68 -11.90
N THR A 29 6.37 13.35 -13.01
CA THR A 29 6.47 14.22 -14.18
C THR A 29 5.26 14.16 -15.12
N ILE A 30 4.32 13.24 -14.88
CA ILE A 30 3.14 13.01 -15.74
C ILE A 30 1.86 13.44 -15.01
N SER A 31 1.87 13.44 -13.67
CA SER A 31 0.72 13.84 -12.85
C SER A 31 0.47 15.35 -12.96
N GLU A 32 -0.54 15.75 -13.76
CA GLU A 32 -0.87 17.17 -14.00
C GLU A 32 -1.43 17.90 -12.78
N ARG A 33 -1.79 17.17 -11.72
CA ARG A 33 -2.54 17.73 -10.58
C ARG A 33 -1.64 18.20 -9.44
N ILE A 34 -0.57 17.47 -9.11
CA ILE A 34 0.23 17.74 -7.91
C ILE A 34 1.70 17.40 -8.18
N SER A 35 2.50 18.43 -8.48
CA SER A 35 3.91 18.28 -8.88
C SER A 35 4.85 17.79 -7.78
N ASP A 36 4.45 17.92 -6.50
CA ASP A 36 5.37 17.76 -5.36
C ASP A 36 5.13 16.47 -4.57
N GLU A 37 4.16 15.65 -4.99
CA GLU A 37 3.78 14.41 -4.27
C GLU A 37 4.75 13.24 -4.49
N LYS A 38 5.62 13.32 -5.51
CA LYS A 38 6.57 12.25 -5.88
C LYS A 38 5.85 10.91 -6.06
N GLU A 39 4.74 10.96 -6.80
CA GLU A 39 3.81 9.85 -6.96
C GLU A 39 4.47 8.65 -7.65
N VAL A 40 4.29 7.46 -7.06
CA VAL A 40 4.75 6.18 -7.61
C VAL A 40 3.54 5.30 -7.89
N LEU A 41 3.38 4.91 -9.15
CA LEU A 41 2.38 3.94 -9.59
C LEU A 41 2.95 2.53 -9.48
N ILE A 42 2.36 1.72 -8.60
CA ILE A 42 2.60 0.28 -8.57
C ILE A 42 1.79 -0.37 -9.69
N LEU A 43 2.44 -1.17 -10.54
CA LEU A 43 1.80 -1.81 -11.67
C LEU A 43 0.85 -2.94 -11.23
N PRO A 44 -0.14 -3.30 -12.07
CA PRO A 44 -1.02 -4.43 -11.78
C PRO A 44 -0.24 -5.74 -11.58
N PHE A 45 -0.81 -6.62 -10.76
CA PHE A 45 -0.29 -7.96 -10.44
C PHE A 45 0.98 -8.02 -9.57
N SER A 46 1.49 -6.90 -9.07
CA SER A 46 2.49 -6.91 -8.00
C SER A 46 1.95 -7.59 -6.75
N ILE A 47 2.73 -8.51 -6.19
CA ILE A 47 2.38 -9.28 -4.99
C ILE A 47 3.20 -8.78 -3.82
N PHE A 48 2.53 -8.51 -2.70
CA PHE A 48 3.18 -8.05 -1.48
C PHE A 48 2.84 -8.95 -0.30
N GLU A 49 3.86 -9.26 0.50
CA GLU A 49 3.71 -9.91 1.79
C GLU A 49 3.51 -8.85 2.88
N VAL A 50 2.51 -9.05 3.74
CA VAL A 50 2.31 -8.20 4.92
C VAL A 50 3.34 -8.56 5.98
N LYS A 51 4.27 -7.65 6.25
CA LYS A 51 5.35 -7.86 7.23
C LYS A 51 4.95 -7.44 8.64
N SER A 52 4.19 -6.36 8.77
CA SER A 52 3.71 -5.91 10.08
C SER A 52 2.37 -5.18 9.99
N VAL A 53 1.60 -5.27 11.08
CA VAL A 53 0.34 -4.52 11.27
C VAL A 53 0.34 -3.93 12.67
N GLN A 54 0.38 -2.60 12.75
CA GLN A 54 0.43 -1.87 14.01
C GLN A 54 -0.78 -0.96 14.12
N ARG A 55 -1.52 -1.06 15.23
CA ARG A 55 -2.64 -0.15 15.51
C ARG A 55 -2.17 0.95 16.45
N SER A 56 -2.31 2.20 16.04
CA SER A 56 -2.04 3.35 16.90
C SER A 56 -3.18 3.58 17.88
N SER A 57 -2.88 4.32 18.95
CA SER A 57 -3.89 4.83 19.90
C SER A 57 -4.85 5.86 19.28
N THR A 58 -4.54 6.36 18.08
CA THR A 58 -5.28 7.40 17.35
C THR A 58 -6.16 6.84 16.23
N ASN A 59 -6.58 5.58 16.34
CA ASN A 59 -7.43 4.89 15.36
C ASN A 59 -6.84 4.83 13.94
N THR A 60 -5.50 4.81 13.85
CA THR A 60 -4.76 4.60 12.60
C THR A 60 -4.15 3.20 12.61
N VAL A 61 -4.25 2.50 11.50
CA VAL A 61 -3.56 1.21 11.29
C VAL A 61 -2.41 1.45 10.32
N GLN A 62 -1.20 1.13 10.75
CA GLN A 62 -0.02 1.13 9.91
C GLN A 62 0.24 -0.30 9.44
N ILE A 63 0.41 -0.48 8.14
CA ILE A 63 0.66 -1.77 7.51
C ILE A 63 1.96 -1.66 6.73
N GLU A 64 2.92 -2.50 7.04
CA GLU A 64 4.16 -2.61 6.27
C GLU A 64 4.05 -3.79 5.31
N LEU A 65 4.27 -3.52 4.03
CA LEU A 65 4.18 -4.48 2.94
C LEU A 65 5.53 -4.53 2.22
N GLU A 66 5.97 -5.73 1.90
CA GLU A 66 7.19 -5.95 1.13
C GLU A 66 6.88 -6.77 -0.11
N GLU A 67 7.37 -6.33 -1.26
CA GLU A 67 7.15 -7.02 -2.52
C GLU A 67 7.80 -8.41 -2.51
N VAL A 68 7.04 -9.38 -3.00
CA VAL A 68 7.51 -10.75 -3.20
C VAL A 68 8.25 -10.80 -4.55
N PRO A 69 9.54 -11.16 -4.59
CA PRO A 69 10.28 -11.34 -5.83
C PRO A 69 9.64 -12.40 -6.74
N ASP A 70 9.68 -12.17 -8.05
CA ASP A 70 9.11 -13.08 -9.05
C ASP A 70 9.67 -14.51 -8.93
N GLU A 71 10.96 -14.63 -8.58
CA GLU A 71 11.67 -15.91 -8.37
C GLU A 71 11.02 -16.79 -7.28
N LEU A 72 10.29 -16.18 -6.33
CA LEU A 72 9.59 -16.91 -5.26
C LEU A 72 8.15 -17.29 -5.65
N LEU A 73 7.59 -16.66 -6.69
CA LEU A 73 6.23 -16.91 -7.16
C LEU A 73 6.13 -18.23 -7.95
N ASP A 74 7.22 -18.65 -8.59
CA ASP A 74 7.31 -19.93 -9.30
C ASP A 74 7.11 -21.16 -8.38
N ASN A 75 7.31 -21.01 -7.06
CA ASN A 75 7.10 -22.09 -6.09
C ASN A 75 5.62 -22.31 -5.70
N TYR A 76 4.71 -21.47 -6.20
CA TYR A 76 3.27 -21.52 -5.87
C TYR A 76 2.40 -21.98 -7.05
N ASN A 77 3.01 -22.39 -8.17
CA ASN A 77 2.36 -23.00 -9.34
C ASN A 77 2.65 -24.50 -9.41
#